data_AF-F0GE88-F1
#
_entry.id   AF-F0GE88-F1
#
_cell.length_a   1.000
_cell.length_b   1.000
_cell.length_c   1.000
_cell.angle_alpha   90.00
_cell.angle_beta   90.00
_cell.angle_gamma   90.00
#
_symmetry.space_group_name_H-M   'P 1'
#
loop_
_entity.id
_entity.type
_entity.pdbx_description
1 polymer ?
#
loop_
_entity_poly.entity_id
_entity_poly.type
_entity_poly.pdbx_seq_one_letter_code
_entity_poly.pdbx_strand_id
1 'polypeptide(L)'
;SGAQAASAAGASTAATPGPATSGVKFSAPPSGDLQYDTFYNGMQNMIGTIHWRTDGRTYDLAVSMPVPFVGPFSYRSEGRIDAFGIAPDRYVEKRGRRPEDIAIFNREIRQVV
;
A
#
# COMPACT_ATOMS: atom_id res chain seq x y z
N SER A 1 -36.77 -43.88 -17.06
CA SER A 1 -35.91 -42.68 -17.04
C SER A 1 -36.75 -41.44 -17.25
N GLY A 2 -36.78 -40.53 -16.28
CA GLY A 2 -37.59 -39.30 -16.37
C GLY A 2 -37.35 -38.37 -15.16
N ALA A 3 -36.57 -37.32 -15.42
CA ALA A 3 -36.34 -36.05 -14.71
C ALA A 3 -36.66 -35.92 -13.20
N GLN A 4 -35.60 -35.77 -12.40
CA GLN A 4 -35.67 -35.20 -11.05
C GLN A 4 -35.35 -33.70 -11.12
N ALA A 5 -36.30 -32.85 -10.73
CA ALA A 5 -36.10 -31.41 -10.63
C ALA A 5 -35.15 -31.09 -9.45
N ALA A 6 -34.07 -30.38 -9.74
CA ALA A 6 -33.18 -29.87 -8.70
C ALA A 6 -33.84 -28.68 -7.99
N SER A 7 -34.21 -28.85 -6.73
CA SER A 7 -34.63 -27.75 -5.85
C SER A 7 -33.46 -26.79 -5.63
N ALA A 8 -33.63 -25.54 -6.03
CA ALA A 8 -32.71 -24.44 -5.71
C ALA A 8 -32.80 -24.14 -4.21
N ALA A 9 -31.88 -24.70 -3.43
CA ALA A 9 -31.77 -24.44 -2.00
C ALA A 9 -30.94 -23.17 -1.75
N GLY A 10 -31.59 -22.18 -1.13
CA GLY A 10 -30.97 -21.22 -0.21
C GLY A 10 -30.25 -20.03 -0.84
N ALA A 11 -30.98 -18.94 -1.08
CA ALA A 11 -30.36 -17.61 -1.08
C ALA A 11 -29.96 -17.28 0.35
N SER A 12 -28.66 -17.36 0.65
CA SER A 12 -28.10 -16.90 1.92
C SER A 12 -28.34 -15.40 2.03
N THR A 13 -29.19 -14.97 2.97
CA THR A 13 -29.32 -13.56 3.32
C THR A 13 -27.99 -13.08 3.89
N ALA A 14 -27.39 -12.07 3.26
CA ALA A 14 -26.19 -11.43 3.78
C ALA A 14 -26.51 -10.86 5.18
N ALA A 15 -25.72 -11.24 6.17
CA ALA A 15 -25.87 -10.71 7.53
C ALA A 15 -25.62 -9.20 7.51
N THR A 16 -26.52 -8.45 8.16
CA THR A 16 -26.34 -7.01 8.36
C THR A 16 -25.02 -6.78 9.11
N PRO A 17 -24.13 -5.90 8.61
CA PRO A 17 -22.91 -5.55 9.32
C PRO A 17 -23.23 -5.08 10.73
N GLY A 18 -22.46 -5.56 11.71
CA GLY A 18 -22.57 -5.10 13.09
C GLY A 18 -22.29 -3.59 13.22
N PRO A 19 -22.63 -2.99 14.37
CA PRO A 19 -22.38 -1.57 14.62
C PRO A 19 -20.89 -1.24 14.42
N ALA A 20 -20.62 -0.13 13.73
CA ALA A 20 -19.27 0.34 13.49
C ALA A 20 -18.56 0.61 14.83
N THR A 21 -17.38 0.02 15.02
CA THR A 21 -16.55 0.30 16.19
C THR A 21 -15.80 1.62 15.97
N SER A 22 -15.65 2.41 17.03
CA SER A 22 -14.81 3.61 16.98
C SER A 22 -13.36 3.19 16.75
N GLY A 23 -12.80 3.54 15.59
CA GLY A 23 -11.41 3.25 15.26
C GLY A 23 -10.44 3.97 16.20
N VAL A 24 -9.30 3.32 16.49
CA VAL A 24 -8.17 4.00 17.13
C VAL A 24 -7.58 5.02 16.16
N LYS A 25 -7.34 6.24 16.65
CA LYS A 25 -6.68 7.29 15.86
C LYS A 25 -5.31 6.80 15.40
N PHE A 26 -5.03 6.91 14.11
CA PHE A 26 -3.72 6.58 13.58
C PHE A 26 -2.64 7.48 14.21
N SER A 27 -1.55 6.86 14.66
CA SER A 27 -0.35 7.55 15.14
C SER A 27 0.81 7.12 14.26
N ALA A 28 1.38 8.08 13.52
CA ALA A 28 2.59 7.82 12.77
C ALA A 28 3.77 7.50 13.69
N PRO A 29 4.70 6.61 13.26
CA PRO A 29 5.96 6.44 13.97
C PRO A 29 6.81 7.72 13.86
N PRO A 30 7.76 7.94 14.79
CA PRO A 30 8.74 9.02 14.65
C PRO A 30 9.53 8.89 13.35
N SER A 31 9.95 10.03 12.80
CA SER A 31 10.86 10.07 11.64
C SER A 31 12.12 9.24 11.91
N GLY A 32 12.59 8.49 10.90
CA GLY A 32 13.74 7.62 11.06
C GLY A 32 14.23 7.02 9.75
N ASP A 33 15.46 6.51 9.80
CA ASP A 33 16.09 5.76 8.72
C ASP A 33 16.22 4.31 9.16
N LEU A 34 15.69 3.41 8.35
CA LEU A 34 15.67 1.99 8.63
C LEU A 34 16.45 1.25 7.54
N GLN A 35 17.17 0.22 7.96
CA GLN A 35 17.91 -0.68 7.09
C GLN A 35 17.31 -2.07 7.19
N TYR A 36 17.11 -2.71 6.04
CA TYR A 36 16.52 -4.04 5.96
C TYR A 36 17.33 -4.94 5.05
N ASP A 37 17.45 -6.21 5.44
CA ASP A 37 17.86 -7.27 4.52
C ASP A 37 16.82 -7.42 3.42
N THR A 38 17.28 -7.44 2.17
CA THR A 38 16.40 -7.58 1.01
C THR A 38 16.57 -8.96 0.40
N PHE A 39 15.46 -9.55 -0.06
CA PHE A 39 15.45 -10.87 -0.69
C PHE A 39 14.79 -10.78 -2.06
N TYR A 40 15.42 -11.37 -3.07
CA TYR A 40 14.85 -11.52 -4.41
C TYR A 40 15.00 -12.98 -4.83
N ASN A 41 13.89 -13.63 -5.17
CA ASN A 41 13.84 -15.06 -5.48
C ASN A 41 14.52 -15.95 -4.40
N GLY A 42 14.43 -15.55 -3.13
CA GLY A 42 15.04 -16.27 -2.00
C GLY A 42 16.52 -15.99 -1.76
N MET A 43 17.20 -15.27 -2.64
CA MET A 43 18.59 -14.85 -2.44
C MET A 43 18.64 -13.48 -1.76
N GLN A 44 19.45 -13.37 -0.70
CA GLN A 44 19.71 -12.09 -0.03
C GLN A 44 20.51 -11.17 -0.97
N ASN A 45 20.08 -9.91 -1.09
CA ASN A 45 20.77 -8.87 -1.84
C ASN A 45 21.36 -7.82 -0.88
N MET A 46 21.86 -6.72 -1.44
CA MET A 46 22.37 -5.59 -0.66
C MET A 46 21.26 -4.99 0.23
N ILE A 47 21.68 -4.36 1.32
CA ILE A 47 20.78 -3.72 2.28
C ILE A 47 19.87 -2.70 1.57
N GLY A 48 18.57 -2.81 1.85
CA GLY A 48 17.57 -1.85 1.47
C GLY A 48 17.40 -0.79 2.55
N THR A 49 16.90 0.37 2.16
CA THR A 49 16.68 1.51 3.06
C THR A 49 15.22 1.94 3.01
N ILE A 50 14.72 2.36 4.17
CA ILE A 50 13.48 3.13 4.29
C ILE A 50 13.83 4.45 4.97
N HIS A 51 13.54 5.54 4.28
CA HIS A 51 13.57 6.89 4.84
C HIS A 51 12.13 7.29 5.13
N TRP A 52 11.81 7.42 6.42
CA TRP A 52 10.51 7.87 6.88
C TRP A 52 10.66 9.26 7.50
N ARG A 53 9.87 10.23 7.01
CA ARG A 53 9.83 11.60 7.51
C ARG A 53 8.39 12.03 7.72
N THR A 54 8.10 12.63 8.85
CA THR A 54 6.77 13.15 9.18
C THR A 54 6.83 14.25 10.24
N ASP A 55 5.92 15.21 10.14
CA ASP A 55 5.60 16.22 11.16
C ASP A 55 4.28 15.90 11.92
N GLY A 56 3.69 14.73 11.66
CA GLY A 56 2.40 14.28 12.19
C GLY A 56 1.17 14.73 11.37
N ARG A 57 1.34 15.56 10.34
CA ARG A 57 0.27 15.98 9.40
C ARG A 57 0.59 15.63 7.96
N THR A 58 1.86 15.63 7.61
CA THR A 58 2.40 15.27 6.30
C THR A 58 3.43 14.17 6.47
N TYR A 59 3.70 13.46 5.38
CA TYR A 59 4.74 12.45 5.37
C TYR A 59 5.47 12.39 4.02
N ASP A 60 6.71 11.93 4.10
CA ASP A 60 7.52 11.46 2.98
C ASP A 60 8.08 10.08 3.35
N LEU A 61 7.79 9.10 2.51
CA LEU A 61 8.28 7.73 2.61
C LEU A 61 9.07 7.41 1.35
N ALA A 62 10.37 7.14 1.49
CA ALA A 62 11.20 6.64 0.41
C ALA A 62 11.76 5.26 0.76
N VAL A 63 11.58 4.30 -0.13
CA VAL A 63 12.10 2.94 -0.02
C VAL A 63 13.04 2.68 -1.19
N SER A 64 14.22 2.15 -0.91
CA SER A 64 15.19 1.77 -1.93
C SER A 64 15.72 0.37 -1.66
N MET A 65 15.59 -0.51 -2.65
CA MET A 65 16.09 -1.88 -2.61
C MET A 65 17.03 -2.08 -3.80
N PRO A 66 18.35 -2.18 -3.57
CA PRO A 66 19.28 -2.45 -4.65
C PRO A 66 19.14 -3.92 -5.10
N VAL A 67 18.66 -4.14 -6.33
CA VAL A 67 18.53 -5.47 -6.90
C VAL A 67 19.56 -5.66 -8.03
N PRO A 68 20.58 -6.52 -7.83
CA PRO A 68 21.56 -6.82 -8.87
C PRO A 68 20.91 -7.34 -10.16
N PHE A 69 21.53 -7.03 -11.31
CA PHE A 69 21.16 -7.46 -12.66
C PHE A 69 19.85 -6.91 -13.25
N VAL A 70 18.82 -6.67 -12.44
CA VAL A 70 17.54 -6.10 -12.90
C VAL A 70 17.42 -4.59 -12.70
N GLY A 71 18.27 -4.02 -11.83
CA GLY A 71 18.28 -2.59 -11.45
C GLY A 71 17.55 -2.34 -10.11
N PRO A 72 17.76 -1.18 -9.47
CA PRO A 72 17.19 -0.90 -8.15
C PRO A 72 15.66 -0.81 -8.22
N PHE A 73 15.01 -1.19 -7.13
CA PHE A 73 13.59 -0.93 -6.92
C PHE A 73 13.48 0.25 -5.97
N SER A 74 12.80 1.30 -6.40
CA SER A 74 12.59 2.49 -5.58
C SER A 74 11.11 2.82 -5.54
N TYR A 75 10.63 3.17 -4.36
CA TYR A 75 9.26 3.57 -4.11
C TYR A 75 9.28 4.86 -3.32
N ARG A 76 8.48 5.84 -3.71
CA ARG A 76 8.30 7.05 -2.94
C ARG A 76 6.81 7.37 -2.82
N SER A 77 6.36 7.62 -1.60
CA SER A 77 5.01 8.07 -1.32
C SER A 77 5.09 9.33 -0.48
N GLU A 78 4.37 10.36 -0.90
CA GLU A 78 4.26 11.62 -0.18
C GLU A 78 2.80 12.04 -0.08
N GLY A 79 2.45 12.69 1.02
CA GLY A 79 1.10 13.19 1.23
C GLY A 79 0.82 13.58 2.66
N ARG A 80 -0.43 13.35 3.07
CA ARG A 80 -0.96 13.78 4.37
C ARG A 80 -1.20 12.60 5.30
N ILE A 81 -1.37 12.89 6.58
CA ILE A 81 -1.85 11.97 7.59
C ILE A 81 -3.19 12.52 8.08
N ASP A 82 -4.24 11.72 7.98
CA ASP A 82 -5.59 12.07 8.44
C ASP A 82 -6.12 11.05 9.46
N ALA A 83 -7.42 11.14 9.79
CA ALA A 83 -8.06 10.28 10.76
C ALA A 83 -8.03 8.78 10.39
N PHE A 84 -7.83 8.45 9.11
CA PHE A 84 -7.77 7.09 8.57
C PHE A 84 -6.34 6.60 8.31
N GLY A 85 -5.33 7.45 8.53
CA GLY A 85 -3.92 7.10 8.43
C GLY A 85 -3.18 7.86 7.35
N ILE A 86 -2.25 7.18 6.66
CA ILE A 86 -1.53 7.77 5.53
C ILE A 86 -2.49 8.00 4.36
N ALA A 87 -2.40 9.19 3.81
CA ALA A 87 -3.29 9.70 2.80
C ALA A 87 -2.39 10.25 1.66
N PRO A 88 -1.92 9.38 0.73
CA PRO A 88 -1.01 9.79 -0.34
C PRO A 88 -1.62 10.88 -1.22
N ASP A 89 -0.81 11.83 -1.65
CA ASP A 89 -1.13 12.76 -2.74
C ASP A 89 -0.38 12.34 -4.02
N ARG A 90 0.82 11.76 -3.87
CA ARG A 90 1.62 11.19 -4.97
C ARG A 90 2.33 9.91 -4.55
N TYR A 91 2.35 8.93 -5.45
CA TYR A 91 3.16 7.73 -5.36
C TYR A 91 3.96 7.56 -6.65
N VAL A 92 5.23 7.21 -6.51
CA VAL A 92 6.12 6.90 -7.63
C VAL A 92 6.79 5.57 -7.35
N GLU A 93 6.79 4.68 -8.33
CA GLU A 93 7.56 3.44 -8.29
C GLU A 93 8.44 3.29 -9.52
N LYS A 94 9.64 2.77 -9.29
CA LYS A 94 10.56 2.35 -10.34
C LYS A 94 11.04 0.95 -10.02
N ARG A 95 10.80 0.01 -10.94
CA ARG A 95 11.25 -1.37 -10.77
C ARG A 95 12.27 -1.72 -11.84
N GLY A 96 13.53 -1.68 -11.44
CA GLY A 96 14.64 -2.04 -12.31
C GLY A 96 14.80 -1.05 -13.45
N ARG A 97 14.86 -1.55 -14.68
CA ARG A 97 14.98 -0.74 -15.91
C ARG A 97 13.65 -0.26 -16.49
N ARG A 98 12.52 -0.58 -15.86
CA ARG A 98 11.22 -0.11 -16.33
C ARG A 98 11.09 1.41 -16.13
N PRO A 99 10.33 2.11 -16.98
CA PRO A 99 9.93 3.49 -16.71
C PRO A 99 9.25 3.61 -15.34
N GLU A 100 9.28 4.81 -14.79
CA GLU A 100 8.56 5.11 -13.55
C GLU A 100 7.06 5.01 -13.77
N ASP A 101 6.38 4.42 -12.81
CA ASP A 101 4.93 4.44 -12.71
C ASP A 101 4.53 5.41 -11.61
N ILE A 102 3.56 6.27 -11.89
CA ILE A 102 3.20 7.41 -11.06
C ILE A 102 1.69 7.37 -10.84
N ALA A 103 1.28 7.43 -9.58
CA ALA A 103 -0.11 7.62 -9.20
C ALA A 103 -0.28 8.96 -8.49
N ILE A 104 -1.22 9.78 -8.98
CA ILE A 104 -1.61 11.07 -8.40
C ILE A 104 -3.02 10.95 -7.83
N PHE A 105 -3.17 11.26 -6.55
CA PHE A 105 -4.42 11.13 -5.83
C PHE A 105 -5.09 12.51 -5.72
N ASN A 106 -6.03 12.80 -6.61
CA ASN A 106 -6.84 14.00 -6.52
C ASN A 106 -8.07 13.74 -5.64
N ARG A 107 -8.01 14.19 -4.38
CA ARG A 107 -9.11 14.02 -3.42
C ARG A 107 -10.31 14.91 -3.67
N GLU A 108 -10.12 16.08 -4.30
CA GLU A 108 -11.21 17.03 -4.54
C GLU A 108 -12.22 16.44 -5.53
N ILE A 109 -11.70 15.85 -6.61
CA ILE A 109 -12.51 15.20 -7.65
C ILE A 109 -12.60 13.68 -7.50
N ARG A 110 -12.03 13.12 -6.41
CA ARG A 110 -12.04 11.68 -6.07
C ARG A 110 -11.51 10.80 -7.21
N GLN A 111 -10.35 11.16 -7.75
CA GLN A 111 -9.71 10.49 -8.89
C GLN A 111 -8.28 10.08 -8.55
N VAL A 112 -7.84 8.97 -9.14
CA VAL A 112 -6.43 8.58 -9.22
C VAL A 112 -6.02 8.56 -10.69
N VAL A 113 -4.89 9.19 -11.02
CA VAL A 113 -4.32 9.25 -12.38
C VAL A 113 -2.94 8.61 -12.37
#